data_AF-A0A931T2Z6-F1
#
_entry.id   AF-A0A931T2Z6-F1
#
_cell.length_a   1.000
_cell.length_b   1.000
_cell.length_c   1.000
_cell.angle_alpha   90.00
_cell.angle_beta   90.00
_cell.angle_gamma   90.00
#
_symmetry.space_group_name_H-M   'P 1'
#
loop_
_entity.id
_entity.type
_entity.pdbx_description
1 polymer ?
#
loop_
_entity_poly.entity_id
_entity_poly.type
_entity_poly.pdbx_seq_one_letter_code
_entity_poly.pdbx_strand_id
1 'polypeptide(L)'
;MPLPRDIIESLTRGDHRDPFSVLGPHAVRDADRPALAIRVFRPDAQEIRVIPQVADLPPQDARRIHPAGFFEAILPGCEPSIDYRLEVVEASGEVRICDDPYRFPSTLSDYDLHLLGEGTHYRAYQKLGAHALDLQGVSGARFAVWAPNARR
;
A
#
# COMPACT_ATOMS: atom_id res chain seq x y z
N MET A 1 15.99 -3.77 7.95
CA MET A 1 16.89 -2.70 7.49
C MET A 1 16.06 -1.41 7.39
N PRO A 2 16.50 -0.28 7.97
CA PRO A 2 15.74 0.96 7.92
C PRO A 2 15.61 1.46 6.47
N LEU A 3 14.45 2.01 6.12
CA LEU A 3 14.24 2.63 4.81
C LEU A 3 15.20 3.83 4.62
N PRO A 4 15.88 3.93 3.48
CA PRO A 4 16.67 5.12 3.14
C PRO A 4 15.82 6.40 3.21
N ARG A 5 16.38 7.45 3.79
CA ARG A 5 15.68 8.74 3.96
C ARG A 5 15.20 9.30 2.63
N ASP A 6 16.02 9.22 1.58
CA ASP A 6 15.70 9.74 0.24
C ASP A 6 14.44 9.11 -0.36
N ILE A 7 14.17 7.82 -0.06
CA ILE A 7 12.96 7.12 -0.51
C ILE A 7 11.72 7.71 0.19
N ILE A 8 11.81 7.92 1.50
CA ILE A 8 10.72 8.51 2.29
C ILE A 8 10.46 9.94 1.79
N GLU A 9 11.51 10.74 1.59
CA GLU A 9 11.38 12.11 1.08
C GLU A 9 10.72 12.14 -0.30
N SER A 10 11.13 11.24 -1.20
CA SER A 10 10.52 11.08 -2.52
C SER A 10 9.02 10.74 -2.43
N LEU A 11 8.62 9.84 -1.53
CA LEU A 11 7.20 9.53 -1.30
C LEU A 11 6.42 10.71 -0.73
N THR A 12 6.99 11.43 0.23
CA THR A 12 6.31 12.59 0.86
C THR A 12 6.08 13.74 -0.12
N ARG A 13 7.01 13.93 -1.07
CA ARG A 13 6.86 14.86 -2.19
C ARG A 13 6.00 14.32 -3.32
N GLY A 14 5.72 13.02 -3.29
CA GLY A 14 5.04 12.27 -4.34
C GLY A 14 5.84 12.22 -5.64
N ASP A 15 7.18 12.20 -5.57
CA ASP A 15 8.10 12.04 -6.71
C ASP A 15 8.50 10.56 -6.92
N HIS A 16 8.01 9.64 -6.08
CA HIS A 16 8.35 8.23 -6.14
C HIS A 16 7.53 7.48 -7.21
N ARG A 17 8.22 6.85 -8.16
CA ARG A 17 7.59 6.19 -9.33
C ARG A 17 6.82 4.91 -9.00
N ASP A 18 7.25 4.20 -7.96
CA ASP A 18 6.61 2.94 -7.55
C ASP A 18 6.33 2.92 -6.05
N PRO A 19 5.22 3.52 -5.59
CA PRO A 19 4.86 3.49 -4.18
C PRO A 19 4.63 2.08 -3.62
N PHE A 20 4.25 1.09 -4.44
CA PHE A 20 4.02 -0.29 -4.01
C PHE A 20 5.31 -0.99 -3.60
N SER A 21 6.47 -0.57 -4.11
CA SER A 21 7.78 -1.07 -3.65
C SER A 21 8.15 -0.65 -2.22
N VAL A 22 7.35 0.23 -1.60
CA VAL A 22 7.61 0.77 -0.26
C VAL A 22 6.41 0.65 0.67
N LEU A 23 5.21 1.03 0.20
CA LEU A 23 3.96 1.07 0.96
C LEU A 23 3.19 -0.25 0.89
N GLY A 24 2.45 -0.57 1.94
CA GLY A 24 1.78 -1.87 2.10
C GLY A 24 2.69 -2.94 2.70
N PRO A 25 2.33 -4.23 2.57
CA PRO A 25 2.99 -5.35 3.24
C PRO A 25 4.31 -5.75 2.55
N HIS A 26 5.41 -5.79 3.31
CA HIS A 26 6.75 -6.13 2.83
C HIS A 26 7.45 -7.13 3.74
N ALA A 27 7.91 -8.25 3.18
CA ALA A 27 8.73 -9.20 3.94
C ALA A 27 10.06 -8.56 4.36
N VAL A 28 10.36 -8.62 5.65
CA VAL A 28 11.59 -8.09 6.26
C VAL A 28 12.17 -9.09 7.25
N ARG A 29 13.35 -8.76 7.79
CA ARG A 29 13.96 -9.48 8.91
C ARG A 29 14.01 -8.58 10.13
N ASP A 30 13.53 -9.08 11.26
CA ASP A 30 13.67 -8.48 12.59
C ASP A 30 14.49 -9.40 13.48
N ALA A 31 15.65 -8.94 13.97
CA ALA A 31 16.61 -9.75 14.72
C ALA A 31 16.86 -11.17 14.10
N ASP A 32 17.09 -11.22 12.79
CA ASP A 32 17.28 -12.43 11.96
C ASP A 32 16.08 -13.38 11.84
N ARG A 33 14.91 -13.00 12.39
CA ARG A 33 13.66 -13.72 12.23
C ARG A 33 12.84 -13.12 11.10
N PRO A 34 12.06 -13.94 10.37
CA PRO A 34 11.13 -13.43 9.38
C PRO A 34 10.07 -12.56 10.06
N ALA A 35 9.79 -11.41 9.47
CA ALA A 35 8.76 -10.49 9.93
C ALA A 35 8.13 -9.78 8.73
N LEU A 36 6.97 -9.19 8.94
CA LEU A 36 6.28 -8.37 7.96
C LEU A 36 6.32 -6.91 8.37
N ALA A 37 6.80 -6.03 7.50
CA ALA A 37 6.68 -4.59 7.66
C ALA A 37 5.43 -4.12 6.89
N ILE A 38 4.49 -3.49 7.59
CA ILE A 38 3.37 -2.77 6.96
C ILE A 38 3.66 -1.29 7.04
N ARG A 39 3.77 -0.65 5.88
CA ARG A 39 4.15 0.76 5.76
C ARG A 39 3.02 1.59 5.20
N VAL A 40 2.68 2.66 5.92
CA VAL A 40 1.51 3.47 5.62
C VAL A 40 1.91 4.93 5.54
N PHE A 41 1.45 5.61 4.50
CA PHE A 41 1.57 7.05 4.35
C PHE A 41 0.20 7.72 4.48
N ARG A 42 -0.04 8.37 5.61
CA ARG A 42 -1.26 9.11 5.97
C ARG A 42 -0.89 10.42 6.65
N PRO A 43 -0.74 11.53 5.89
CA PRO A 43 -0.41 12.84 6.45
C PRO A 43 -1.42 13.38 7.47
N ASP A 44 -2.66 12.90 7.37
CA ASP A 44 -3.81 13.27 8.20
C ASP A 44 -3.91 12.46 9.51
N ALA A 45 -3.11 11.40 9.67
CA ALA A 45 -3.15 10.52 10.83
C ALA A 45 -2.27 11.03 11.99
N GLN A 46 -2.79 10.95 13.21
CA GLN A 46 -2.02 11.07 14.44
C GLN A 46 -1.39 9.74 14.83
N GLU A 47 -2.19 8.68 14.80
CA GLU A 47 -1.81 7.31 15.18
C GLU A 47 -2.40 6.31 14.19
N ILE A 48 -1.70 5.19 14.00
CA ILE A 48 -2.16 4.08 13.17
C ILE A 48 -1.90 2.78 13.91
N ARG A 49 -2.89 1.90 13.91
CA ARG A 49 -2.75 0.51 14.35
C ARG A 49 -3.10 -0.42 13.20
N VAL A 50 -2.30 -1.46 13.02
CA VAL A 50 -2.61 -2.56 12.11
C VAL A 50 -3.44 -3.58 12.88
N ILE A 51 -4.61 -3.95 12.34
CA ILE A 51 -5.50 -4.97 12.87
C ILE A 51 -5.44 -6.18 11.93
N PRO A 52 -4.62 -7.20 12.23
CA PRO A 52 -4.61 -8.44 11.46
C PRO A 52 -5.95 -9.15 11.53
N GLN A 53 -6.42 -9.71 10.42
CA GLN A 53 -7.62 -10.55 10.36
C GLN A 53 -7.25 -12.04 10.57
N VAL A 54 -6.34 -12.29 11.51
CA VAL A 54 -5.82 -13.62 11.85
C VAL A 54 -6.12 -13.89 13.32
N ALA A 55 -6.63 -15.09 13.63
CA ALA A 55 -6.93 -15.48 15.00
C ALA A 55 -5.67 -15.39 15.88
N ASP A 56 -5.84 -14.91 17.12
CA ASP A 56 -4.79 -14.79 18.14
C ASP A 56 -3.61 -13.85 17.82
N LEU A 57 -3.70 -13.05 16.76
CA LEU A 57 -2.72 -11.99 16.47
C LEU A 57 -3.27 -10.63 16.92
N PRO A 58 -2.71 -10.00 17.97
CA PRO A 58 -3.22 -8.74 18.49
C PRO A 58 -2.90 -7.58 17.52
N PRO A 59 -3.71 -6.50 17.56
CA PRO A 59 -3.38 -5.26 16.85
C PRO A 59 -1.97 -4.77 17.17
N GLN A 60 -1.27 -4.25 16.17
CA GLN A 60 0.08 -3.72 16.30
C GLN A 60 0.10 -2.22 16.06
N ASP A 61 0.68 -1.48 17.00
CA ASP A 61 0.88 -0.05 16.84
C ASP A 61 1.94 0.24 15.77
N ALA A 62 1.61 1.12 14.83
CA ALA A 62 2.55 1.56 13.82
C ALA A 62 3.38 2.73 14.36
N ARG A 63 4.70 2.58 14.38
CA ARG A 63 5.61 3.64 14.78
C ARG A 63 5.66 4.70 13.68
N ARG A 64 5.50 5.96 14.04
CA ARG A 64 5.79 7.10 13.14
C ARG A 64 7.29 7.17 12.88
N ILE A 65 7.72 6.90 11.66
CA ILE A 65 9.13 6.95 11.24
C ILE A 65 9.49 8.27 10.53
N HIS A 66 8.48 9.04 10.10
CA HIS A 66 8.68 10.36 9.51
C HIS A 66 7.54 11.33 9.88
N PRO A 67 7.84 12.61 10.20
CA PRO A 67 6.84 13.58 10.64
C PRO A 67 5.74 13.87 9.60
N ALA A 68 6.02 13.69 8.31
CA ALA A 68 5.04 13.89 7.23
C ALA A 68 3.89 12.85 7.20
N GLY A 69 3.78 11.97 8.20
CA GLY A 69 2.73 10.96 8.30
C GLY A 69 3.13 9.61 7.70
N PHE A 70 4.40 9.24 7.83
CA PHE A 70 4.88 7.90 7.45
C PHE A 70 4.99 7.01 8.69
N PHE A 71 4.35 5.86 8.65
CA PHE A 71 4.25 4.91 9.74
C PHE A 71 4.72 3.52 9.30
N GLU A 72 5.31 2.77 10.23
CA GLU A 72 5.73 1.39 10.05
C GLU A 72 5.32 0.53 11.24
N ALA A 73 4.61 -0.56 10.97
CA ALA A 73 4.34 -1.62 11.94
C ALA A 73 5.13 -2.88 11.55
N ILE A 74 5.76 -3.53 12.53
CA ILE A 74 6.48 -4.79 12.35
C ILE A 74 5.66 -5.91 12.98
N LEU A 75 5.32 -6.92 12.19
CA LEU A 75 4.57 -8.10 12.60
C LEU A 75 5.49 -9.33 12.50
N PRO A 76 6.10 -9.78 13.62
CA PRO A 76 6.99 -10.94 13.61
C PRO A 76 6.27 -12.22 13.17
N GLY A 77 6.93 -13.06 12.36
CA GLY A 77 6.40 -14.35 11.94
C GLY A 77 5.24 -14.31 10.93
N CYS A 78 4.85 -13.13 10.46
CA CYS A 78 3.78 -12.98 9.48
C CYS A 78 4.30 -12.95 8.04
N GLU A 79 3.48 -13.43 7.10
CA GLU A 79 3.76 -13.36 5.67
C GLU A 79 3.04 -12.18 5.00
N PRO A 80 3.53 -11.68 3.84
CA PRO A 80 2.88 -10.55 3.14
C PRO A 80 1.44 -10.78 2.68
N SER A 81 1.00 -12.04 2.64
CA SER A 81 -0.34 -12.45 2.21
C SER A 81 -1.41 -12.31 3.30
N ILE A 82 -1.06 -11.89 4.52
CA ILE A 82 -2.05 -11.73 5.58
C ILE A 82 -3.09 -10.66 5.21
N ASP A 83 -4.32 -10.91 5.60
CA ASP A 83 -5.37 -9.90 5.56
C ASP A 83 -5.30 -9.02 6.82
N TYR A 84 -5.49 -7.72 6.65
CA TYR A 84 -5.43 -6.74 7.74
C TYR A 84 -6.23 -5.48 7.41
N ARG A 85 -6.62 -4.76 8.46
CA ARG A 85 -7.20 -3.42 8.35
C ARG A 85 -6.36 -2.42 9.11
N LEU A 86 -6.50 -1.15 8.76
CA LEU A 86 -5.87 -0.04 9.45
C LEU A 86 -6.91 0.62 10.34
N GLU A 87 -6.60 0.78 11.61
CA GLU A 87 -7.28 1.74 12.47
C GLU A 87 -6.47 3.03 12.48
N VAL A 88 -7.09 4.12 12.08
CA VAL A 88 -6.47 5.43 11.91
C VAL A 88 -7.15 6.41 12.86
N VAL A 89 -6.35 7.03 13.72
CA VAL A 89 -6.78 8.18 14.53
C VAL A 89 -6.44 9.43 13.74
N GLU A 90 -7.46 10.13 13.24
CA GLU A 90 -7.28 11.35 12.45
C GLU A 90 -6.91 12.55 13.32
N ALA A 91 -6.43 13.63 12.70
CA ALA A 91 -6.11 14.89 13.39
C ALA A 91 -7.28 15.47 14.21
N SER A 92 -8.52 15.17 13.85
CA SER A 92 -9.74 15.55 14.55
C SER A 92 -10.00 14.74 15.84
N GLY A 93 -9.29 13.63 16.05
CA GLY A 93 -9.58 12.63 17.07
C GLY A 93 -10.61 11.58 16.63
N GLU A 94 -11.15 11.67 15.41
CA GLU A 94 -12.02 10.63 14.85
C GLU A 94 -11.21 9.36 14.59
N VAL A 95 -11.76 8.21 14.98
CA VAL A 95 -11.17 6.90 14.72
C VAL A 95 -11.88 6.25 13.54
N ARG A 96 -11.11 5.84 12.53
CA ARG A 96 -11.64 5.13 11.34
C ARG A 96 -10.94 3.81 11.13
N ILE A 97 -11.72 2.78 10.82
CA ILE A 97 -11.19 1.49 10.37
C ILE A 97 -11.37 1.38 8.86
N CYS A 98 -10.27 1.22 8.11
CA CYS A 98 -10.28 1.14 6.66
C CYS A 98 -9.29 0.10 6.13
N ASP A 99 -9.46 -0.28 4.86
CA ASP A 99 -8.49 -1.09 4.13
C ASP A 99 -7.28 -0.26 3.68
N ASP A 100 -6.14 -0.91 3.56
CA ASP A 100 -4.93 -0.31 3.00
C ASP A 100 -4.95 -0.40 1.47
N PRO A 101 -4.94 0.72 0.72
CA PRO A 101 -4.94 0.68 -0.74
C PRO A 101 -3.71 -0.04 -1.32
N TYR A 102 -2.59 -0.08 -0.59
CA TYR A 102 -1.34 -0.71 -1.05
C TYR A 102 -1.23 -2.19 -0.69
N ARG A 103 -2.24 -2.80 -0.05
CA ARG A 103 -2.28 -4.25 0.18
C ARG A 103 -2.77 -5.04 -1.04
N PHE A 104 -3.44 -4.37 -1.99
CA PHE A 104 -3.99 -5.01 -3.18
C PHE A 104 -2.95 -5.03 -4.31
N PRO A 105 -2.77 -6.18 -5.00
CA PRO A 105 -1.87 -6.25 -6.14
C PRO A 105 -2.40 -5.45 -7.34
N SER A 106 -1.51 -5.15 -8.30
CA SER A 106 -1.90 -4.63 -9.60
C SER A 106 -2.89 -5.59 -10.27
N THR A 107 -3.96 -5.04 -10.86
CA THR A 107 -4.91 -5.82 -11.65
C THR A 107 -4.64 -5.75 -13.16
N LEU A 108 -3.60 -5.03 -13.58
CA LEU A 108 -3.12 -5.07 -14.97
C LEU A 108 -2.18 -6.26 -15.09
N SER A 109 -2.55 -7.22 -15.94
CA SER A 109 -1.72 -8.39 -16.21
C SER A 109 -0.56 -8.04 -17.15
N ASP A 110 0.48 -8.87 -17.16
CA ASP A 110 1.59 -8.73 -18.11
C ASP A 110 1.11 -8.78 -19.58
N TYR A 111 0.06 -9.57 -19.85
CA TYR A 111 -0.57 -9.62 -21.17
C TYR A 111 -1.25 -8.30 -21.54
N ASP A 112 -1.95 -7.66 -20.59
CA ASP A 112 -2.52 -6.33 -20.81
C ASP A 112 -1.42 -5.30 -21.10
N LEU A 113 -0.33 -5.33 -20.34
CA LEU A 113 0.82 -4.43 -20.53
C LEU A 113 1.51 -4.65 -21.88
N HIS A 114 1.66 -5.91 -22.29
CA HIS A 114 2.24 -6.28 -23.58
C HIS A 114 1.39 -5.74 -24.75
N LEU A 115 0.08 -6.00 -24.76
CA LEU A 115 -0.81 -5.49 -25.80
C LEU A 115 -0.88 -3.95 -25.82
N LEU A 116 -0.78 -3.29 -24.66
CA LEU A 116 -0.70 -1.83 -24.58
C LEU A 116 0.59 -1.32 -25.22
N GLY A 117 1.73 -1.99 -24.97
CA GLY A 117 3.02 -1.66 -25.56
C GLY A 117 3.06 -1.84 -27.08
N GLU A 118 2.38 -2.86 -27.61
CA GLU A 118 2.27 -3.11 -29.05
C GLU A 118 1.20 -2.24 -29.76
N GLY A 119 0.33 -1.56 -28.99
CA GLY A 119 -0.81 -0.83 -29.56
C GLY A 119 -1.94 -1.74 -30.06
N THR A 120 -1.97 -2.99 -29.64
CA THR A 120 -2.92 -4.03 -30.08
C THR A 120 -4.01 -4.33 -29.04
N HIS A 121 -4.03 -3.60 -27.92
CA HIS A 121 -5.09 -3.72 -26.90
C HIS A 121 -6.37 -2.99 -27.31
N TYR A 122 -7.13 -3.57 -28.25
CA TYR A 122 -8.39 -2.99 -28.75
C TYR A 122 -9.46 -2.78 -27.68
N ARG A 123 -9.32 -3.41 -26.51
CA ARG A 123 -10.21 -3.25 -25.36
C ARG A 123 -9.51 -2.56 -24.18
N ALA A 124 -8.50 -1.73 -24.46
CA ALA A 124 -7.77 -0.99 -23.43
C ALA A 124 -8.71 -0.20 -22.51
N TYR A 125 -9.85 0.30 -22.99
CA TYR A 125 -10.84 1.01 -22.19
C TYR A 125 -11.47 0.18 -21.04
N GLN A 126 -11.41 -1.15 -21.11
CA GLN A 126 -11.84 -2.04 -20.01
C GLN A 126 -10.79 -2.12 -18.89
N LYS A 127 -9.56 -1.67 -19.18
CA LYS A 127 -8.39 -1.78 -18.30
C LYS A 127 -7.89 -0.40 -17.85
N LEU A 128 -7.79 0.57 -18.75
CA LEU A 128 -7.49 1.97 -18.45
C LEU A 128 -8.74 2.72 -18.01
N GLY A 129 -8.55 3.82 -17.29
CA GLY A 129 -9.63 4.62 -16.70
C GLY A 129 -9.95 4.22 -15.26
N ALA A 130 -11.16 4.60 -14.82
CA ALA A 130 -11.68 4.30 -13.48
C ALA A 130 -12.75 3.20 -13.59
N HIS A 131 -12.56 2.11 -12.84
CA HIS A 131 -13.47 0.97 -12.85
C HIS A 131 -13.85 0.60 -11.42
N ALA A 132 -15.14 0.52 -11.13
CA ALA A 132 -15.61 -0.08 -9.89
C ALA A 132 -15.32 -1.59 -9.93
N LEU A 133 -14.86 -2.13 -8.81
CA LEU A 133 -14.53 -3.54 -8.68
C LEU A 133 -14.57 -3.98 -7.22
N ASP A 134 -14.77 -5.28 -7.03
CA ASP A 134 -14.60 -5.95 -5.75
C ASP A 134 -13.30 -6.76 -5.78
N LEU A 135 -12.40 -6.47 -4.86
CA LEU A 135 -11.15 -7.24 -4.68
C LEU A 135 -11.11 -7.80 -3.27
N GLN A 136 -10.99 -9.12 -3.16
CA GLN A 136 -10.91 -9.83 -1.88
C GLN A 136 -12.06 -9.46 -0.91
N GLY A 137 -13.28 -9.27 -1.45
CA GLY A 137 -14.45 -8.90 -0.66
C GLY A 137 -14.56 -7.40 -0.32
N VAL A 138 -13.65 -6.56 -0.82
CA VAL A 138 -13.66 -5.11 -0.61
C VAL A 138 -14.08 -4.40 -1.90
N SER A 139 -15.20 -3.69 -1.83
CA SER A 139 -15.70 -2.84 -2.92
C SER A 139 -14.88 -1.56 -3.00
N GLY A 140 -14.45 -1.20 -4.19
CA GLY A 140 -13.69 0.02 -4.43
C GLY A 140 -13.66 0.44 -5.89
N ALA A 141 -12.73 1.34 -6.21
CA ALA A 141 -12.46 1.76 -7.57
C ALA A 141 -10.97 1.63 -7.88
N ARG A 142 -10.66 1.11 -9.05
CA ARG A 142 -9.31 1.02 -9.59
C ARG A 142 -9.11 2.07 -10.66
N PHE A 143 -7.95 2.70 -10.63
CA PHE A 143 -7.51 3.68 -11.61
C PHE A 143 -6.30 3.15 -12.38
N ALA A 144 -6.28 3.33 -13.70
CA ALA A 144 -5.10 3.10 -14.53
C ALA A 144 -5.01 4.14 -15.64
N VAL A 145 -3.83 4.73 -15.82
CA VAL A 145 -3.57 5.78 -16.80
C VAL A 145 -2.31 5.46 -17.61
N TRP A 146 -2.35 5.73 -18.91
CA TRP A 146 -1.16 5.67 -19.75
C TRP A 146 -0.44 7.02 -19.73
N ALA A 147 0.68 7.09 -19.04
CA ALA A 147 1.44 8.33 -18.87
C ALA A 147 2.97 8.07 -18.86
N PRO A 148 3.55 7.51 -19.95
CA PRO A 148 4.94 7.01 -19.96
C PRO A 148 6.01 8.09 -19.73
N ASN A 149 5.70 9.34 -20.07
CA ASN A 149 6.59 10.49 -19.87
C ASN A 149 6.29 11.28 -18.61
N ALA A 150 5.25 10.90 -17.85
CA ALA A 150 4.98 11.57 -16.61
C ALA A 150 6.10 11.28 -15.61
N ARG A 151 6.43 12.28 -14.79
CA ARG A 151 7.35 12.07 -13.68
C ARG A 151 6.73 11.11 -12.64
N ARG A 152 5.39 11.09 -12.59
CA ARG A 152 4.52 10.18 -11.84
C ARG A 152 3.14 10.09 -12.52
#